data_AF-A0AAU5MML4-F1
#
_entry.id   AF-A0AAU5MML4-F1
#
_cell.length_a   1.000
_cell.length_b   1.000
_cell.length_c   1.000
_cell.angle_alpha   90.00
_cell.angle_beta   90.00
_cell.angle_gamma   90.00
#
_symmetry.space_group_name_H-M   'P 1'
#
loop_
_entity.id
_entity.type
_entity.pdbx_description
1 polymer ?
#
loop_
_entity_poly.entity_id
_entity_poly.type
_entity_poly.pdbx_seq_one_letter_code
_entity_poly.pdbx_strand_id
1 'polypeptide(L)'
;MALSELDVARVQRWCAARVPEQARDQLRIECEVAPRHLTIVERRPPWNDDVQADWTSSAIARLRYNATHKSWTLYWADRHQRFHTYDRLAPSQSIDDLLTEIDRDPTSIFWG
;
A
#
# COMPACT_ATOMS: atom_id res chain seq x y z
N MET A 1 -4.00 21.02 3.11
CA MET A 1 -3.95 20.09 4.24
C MET A 1 -3.07 18.93 3.86
N ALA A 2 -2.05 18.67 4.69
CA ALA A 2 -1.17 17.51 4.58
C ALA A 2 -1.82 16.30 5.24
N LEU A 3 -1.27 15.11 5.00
CA LEU A 3 -1.66 13.89 5.70
C LEU A 3 -1.38 14.00 7.21
N SER A 4 -2.22 13.36 8.02
CA SER A 4 -1.98 13.24 9.47
C SER A 4 -0.79 12.31 9.72
N GLU A 5 0.18 12.75 10.52
CA GLU A 5 1.33 11.93 10.91
C GLU A 5 0.92 10.63 11.60
N LEU A 6 -0.22 10.63 12.31
CA LEU A 6 -0.77 9.44 12.94
C LEU A 6 -1.23 8.39 11.91
N ASP A 7 -1.85 8.83 10.82
CA ASP A 7 -2.30 7.93 9.75
C ASP A 7 -1.09 7.34 9.02
N VAL A 8 -0.07 8.17 8.74
CA VAL A 8 1.19 7.72 8.15
C VAL A 8 1.85 6.65 9.02
N ALA A 9 2.03 6.92 10.31
CA ALA A 9 2.65 5.99 11.24
C ALA A 9 1.86 4.69 11.38
N ARG A 10 0.52 4.75 11.31
CA ARG A 10 -0.35 3.57 11.34
C ARG A 10 -0.12 2.68 10.12
N VAL A 11 -0.11 3.23 8.91
CA VAL A 11 0.14 2.44 7.69
C VAL A 11 1.55 1.87 7.70
N GLN A 12 2.57 2.65 8.09
CA GLN A 12 3.95 2.16 8.20
C GLN A 12 4.06 0.99 9.18
N ARG A 13 3.44 1.09 10.37
CA ARG A 13 3.41 0.01 11.35
C ARG A 13 2.70 -1.24 10.82
N TRP A 14 1.58 -1.05 10.11
CA TRP A 14 0.85 -2.14 9.48
C TRP A 14 1.69 -2.85 8.41
N CYS A 15 2.39 -2.11 7.55
CA CYS A 15 3.30 -2.66 6.55
C CYS A 15 4.43 -3.48 7.21
N ALA A 16 5.05 -2.93 8.27
CA ALA A 16 6.12 -3.59 9.00
C ALA A 16 5.66 -4.86 9.74
N ALA A 17 4.42 -4.90 10.21
CA ALA A 17 3.83 -6.08 10.86
C ALA A 17 3.48 -7.20 9.87
N ARG A 18 3.24 -6.86 8.60
CA ARG A 18 2.88 -7.83 7.55
C ARG A 18 4.07 -8.67 7.08
N VAL A 19 5.29 -8.16 7.21
CA VAL A 19 6.51 -8.86 6.80
C VAL A 19 7.27 -9.39 8.01
N PRO A 20 7.30 -10.71 8.23
CA PRO A 20 8.13 -11.30 9.28
C PRO A 20 9.61 -11.01 8.99
N GLU A 21 10.40 -10.82 10.03
CA GLU A 21 11.81 -10.41 9.91
C GLU A 21 12.61 -11.35 8.99
N GLN A 22 12.32 -12.65 9.04
CA GLN A 22 12.96 -13.68 8.23
C GLN A 22 12.64 -13.58 6.73
N ALA A 23 11.55 -12.91 6.35
CA ALA A 23 11.15 -12.75 4.95
C ALA A 23 11.58 -11.40 4.37
N ARG A 24 12.12 -10.47 5.18
CA ARG A 24 12.50 -9.11 4.72
C ARG A 24 13.59 -9.11 3.65
N ASP A 25 14.39 -10.16 3.57
CA ASP A 25 15.40 -10.32 2.52
C ASP A 25 14.81 -10.83 1.19
N GLN A 26 13.57 -11.34 1.20
CA GLN A 26 12.88 -11.87 0.02
C GLN A 26 11.68 -11.01 -0.41
N LEU A 27 11.07 -10.27 0.53
CA LEU A 27 9.90 -9.45 0.30
C LEU A 27 9.83 -8.33 1.33
N ARG A 28 9.58 -7.11 0.89
CA ARG A 28 9.32 -5.97 1.79
C ARG A 28 8.01 -5.32 1.40
N ILE A 29 7.14 -5.09 2.38
CA ILE A 29 5.96 -4.24 2.21
C ILE A 29 6.33 -2.90 2.82
N GLU A 30 6.33 -1.86 2.01
CA GLU A 30 6.67 -0.51 2.40
C GLU A 30 5.51 0.45 2.12
N CYS A 31 5.52 1.58 2.81
CA CYS A 31 4.55 2.66 2.61
C CYS A 31 5.28 3.87 2.05
N GLU A 32 5.02 4.21 0.80
CA GLU A 32 5.46 5.45 0.19
C GLU A 32 4.52 6.59 0.56
N VAL A 33 5.07 7.61 1.21
CA VAL A 33 4.32 8.74 1.73
C VAL A 33 4.40 9.90 0.74
N ALA A 34 3.25 10.35 0.25
CA ALA A 34 3.14 11.55 -0.57
C ALA A 34 2.23 12.59 0.12
N PRO A 35 2.22 13.86 -0.32
CA PRO A 35 1.52 14.93 0.39
C PRO A 35 0.00 14.73 0.61
N ARG A 36 -0.64 13.90 -0.23
CA ARG A 36 -2.10 13.63 -0.20
C ARG A 36 -2.48 12.17 -0.41
N HIS A 37 -1.52 11.28 -0.47
CA HIS A 37 -1.79 9.85 -0.63
C HIS A 37 -0.66 9.02 -0.04
N LEU A 38 -1.02 7.82 0.39
CA LEU A 38 -0.10 6.78 0.82
C LEU A 38 -0.17 5.66 -0.21
N THR A 39 0.97 5.16 -0.66
CA THR A 39 1.03 4.00 -1.56
C THR A 39 1.70 2.86 -0.82
N ILE A 40 0.99 1.76 -0.67
CA ILE A 40 1.57 0.50 -0.20
C ILE A 40 2.22 -0.14 -1.40
N VAL A 41 3.51 -0.42 -1.28
CA VAL A 41 4.32 -1.06 -2.31
C VAL A 41 4.91 -2.35 -1.78
N GLU A 42 4.95 -3.34 -2.64
CA GLU A 42 5.74 -4.54 -2.47
C GLU A 42 7.08 -4.34 -3.16
N ARG A 43 8.17 -4.58 -2.43
CA ARG A 43 9.52 -4.60 -2.97
C ARG A 43 10.10 -5.99 -2.91
N ARG A 44 10.64 -6.45 -4.03
CA ARG A 44 11.28 -7.76 -4.16
C ARG A 44 12.75 -7.58 -4.53
N PRO A 45 13.66 -8.38 -3.97
CA PRO A 45 15.03 -8.43 -4.43
C PRO A 45 15.05 -8.92 -5.87
N PRO A 46 16.12 -8.60 -6.62
CA PRO A 46 16.32 -9.17 -7.94
C PRO A 46 16.38 -10.70 -7.88
N TRP A 47 15.85 -11.37 -8.91
CA TRP A 47 15.86 -12.84 -8.99
C TRP A 47 17.29 -13.41 -9.11
N ASN A 48 18.25 -12.62 -9.61
CA ASN A 48 19.63 -13.07 -9.76
C ASN A 48 20.60 -12.14 -9.00
N ASP A 49 21.37 -12.70 -8.08
CA ASP A 49 22.41 -12.00 -7.32
C ASP A 49 23.59 -11.57 -8.21
N ASP A 50 23.77 -12.26 -9.35
CA ASP A 50 24.85 -12.02 -10.32
C ASP A 50 24.63 -10.75 -11.17
N VAL A 51 23.39 -10.25 -11.22
CA VAL A 51 23.06 -8.98 -11.86
C VAL A 51 22.90 -7.96 -10.74
N GLN A 52 23.66 -6.86 -10.77
CA GLN A 52 23.34 -5.65 -9.99
C GLN A 52 22.01 -5.08 -10.47
N ALA A 53 20.91 -5.77 -10.17
CA ALA A 53 19.57 -5.33 -10.46
C ALA A 53 19.01 -4.70 -9.19
N ASP A 54 18.42 -3.52 -9.36
CA ASP A 54 17.76 -2.81 -8.27
C ASP A 54 16.55 -3.60 -7.75
N TRP A 55 16.22 -3.37 -6.49
CA TRP A 55 14.97 -3.87 -5.91
C TRP A 55 13.79 -3.40 -6.75
N THR A 56 12.97 -4.34 -7.22
CA THR A 56 11.79 -4.00 -7.98
C THR A 56 10.69 -3.58 -7.03
N SER A 57 10.04 -2.45 -7.30
CA SER A 57 8.90 -1.96 -6.53
C SER A 57 7.62 -2.12 -7.34
N SER A 58 6.58 -2.67 -6.73
CA SER A 58 5.25 -2.83 -7.31
C SER A 58 4.22 -2.27 -6.35
N ALA A 59 3.46 -1.27 -6.81
CA ALA A 59 2.34 -0.74 -6.07
C ALA A 59 1.26 -1.82 -5.92
N ILE A 60 0.76 -1.92 -4.70
CA ILE A 60 -0.33 -2.83 -4.31
C ILE A 60 -1.61 -2.03 -4.19
N ALA A 61 -1.58 -1.02 -3.33
CA ALA A 61 -2.74 -0.19 -3.04
C ALA A 61 -2.32 1.26 -2.83
N ARG A 62 -3.21 2.19 -3.17
CA ARG A 62 -3.04 3.61 -2.88
C ARG A 62 -4.24 4.13 -2.12
N LEU A 63 -3.96 4.72 -0.96
CA LEU A 63 -4.92 5.36 -0.08
C LEU A 63 -4.82 6.86 -0.32
N ARG A 64 -5.83 7.44 -0.96
CA ARG A 64 -5.85 8.88 -1.28
C ARG A 64 -6.71 9.61 -0.27
N TYR A 65 -6.15 10.64 0.36
CA TYR A 65 -6.89 11.47 1.30
C TYR A 65 -7.62 12.61 0.59
N ASN A 66 -8.91 12.70 0.84
CA ASN A 66 -9.77 13.81 0.44
C ASN A 66 -9.99 14.74 1.62
N ALA A 67 -9.29 15.88 1.62
CA ALA A 67 -9.38 16.86 2.71
C ALA A 67 -10.76 17.54 2.82
N THR A 68 -11.53 17.62 1.73
CA THR A 68 -12.87 18.23 1.73
C THR A 68 -13.87 17.37 2.50
N HIS A 69 -13.83 16.05 2.28
CA HIS A 69 -14.72 15.10 2.93
C HIS A 69 -14.10 14.41 4.15
N LYS A 70 -12.83 14.71 4.45
CA LYS A 70 -12.01 14.06 5.49
C LYS A 70 -12.05 12.54 5.40
N SER A 71 -12.01 12.02 4.18
CA SER A 71 -12.14 10.61 3.89
C SER A 71 -11.02 10.11 2.99
N TRP A 72 -10.77 8.81 3.07
CA TRP A 72 -9.79 8.07 2.33
C TRP A 72 -10.50 7.23 1.26
N THR A 73 -9.99 7.32 0.04
CA THR A 73 -10.43 6.47 -1.07
C THR A 73 -9.34 5.46 -1.38
N LEU A 74 -9.75 4.20 -1.49
CA LEU A 74 -8.86 3.09 -1.84
C LEU A 74 -8.76 2.97 -3.36
N TYR A 75 -7.53 2.80 -3.83
CA TYR A 75 -7.21 2.51 -5.22
C TYR A 75 -6.37 1.24 -5.26
N TRP A 76 -6.59 0.41 -6.27
CA TRP A 76 -5.79 -0.78 -6.57
C TRP A 76 -4.92 -0.51 -7.80
N ALA A 77 -3.75 -1.13 -7.87
CA ALA A 77 -2.88 -1.06 -9.04
C ALA A 77 -3.12 -2.26 -9.96
N ASP A 78 -3.22 -2.02 -11.26
CA ASP A 78 -3.24 -3.10 -12.25
C ASP A 78 -1.82 -3.63 -12.56
N ARG A 79 -1.73 -4.67 -13.41
CA ARG A 79 -0.46 -5.26 -13.88
C ARG A 79 0.48 -4.27 -14.58
N HIS A 80 -0.03 -3.12 -15.01
CA HIS A 80 0.73 -2.05 -15.65
C HIS A 80 1.00 -0.88 -14.69
N GLN A 81 0.79 -1.08 -13.38
CA GLN A 81 1.00 -0.09 -12.32
C GLN A 81 0.10 1.15 -12.48
N ARG A 82 -1.07 0.98 -13.09
CA ARG A 82 -2.10 2.02 -13.18
C ARG A 82 -3.08 1.88 -12.04
N PHE A 83 -3.42 3.00 -11.42
CA PHE A 83 -4.33 3.03 -10.28
C PHE A 83 -5.77 3.18 -10.74
N HIS A 84 -6.63 2.32 -10.22
CA HIS A 84 -8.07 2.30 -10.45
C HIS A 84 -8.79 2.42 -9.11
N THR A 85 -9.91 3.13 -9.08
CA THR A 85 -10.72 3.26 -7.86
C THR A 85 -11.23 1.88 -7.44
N TYR A 86 -11.23 1.60 -6.14
CA TYR A 86 -11.79 0.37 -5.60
C TYR A 86 -13.26 0.58 -5.21
N ASP A 87 -14.19 0.20 -6.09
CA ASP A 87 -15.62 0.49 -5.91
C ASP A 87 -16.33 -0.35 -4.84
N ARG A 88 -15.68 -1.40 -4.32
CA ARG A 88 -16.26 -2.26 -3.26
C ARG A 88 -16.17 -1.64 -1.87
N LEU A 89 -15.31 -0.64 -1.67
CA LEU A 89 -15.19 0.09 -0.42
C LEU A 89 -15.53 1.56 -0.67
N ALA A 90 -16.61 2.03 -0.05
CA ALA A 90 -16.93 3.45 -0.04
C ALA A 90 -15.82 4.25 0.66
N PRO A 91 -15.61 5.55 0.32
CA PRO A 91 -14.61 6.36 1.00
C PRO A 91 -14.83 6.37 2.53
N SER A 92 -13.84 5.91 3.30
CA SER A 92 -13.93 5.85 4.78
C SER A 92 -13.16 6.99 5.43
N GLN A 93 -13.63 7.50 6.56
CA GLN A 93 -12.87 8.46 7.37
C GLN A 93 -11.72 7.80 8.13
N SER A 94 -11.75 6.47 8.27
CA SER A 94 -10.77 5.70 9.01
C SER A 94 -9.89 4.92 8.05
N ILE A 95 -8.57 5.17 8.11
CA ILE A 95 -7.60 4.46 7.29
C ILE A 95 -7.54 2.96 7.63
N ASP A 96 -7.91 2.60 8.85
CA ASP A 96 -7.96 1.23 9.36
C ASP A 96 -8.95 0.35 8.58
N ASP A 97 -10.08 0.91 8.14
CA ASP A 97 -11.03 0.20 7.27
C ASP A 97 -10.39 -0.16 5.94
N LEU A 98 -9.62 0.76 5.35
CA LEU A 98 -8.94 0.52 4.08
C LEU A 98 -7.86 -0.56 4.25
N LEU A 99 -7.08 -0.50 5.34
CA LEU A 99 -6.06 -1.50 5.65
C LEU A 99 -6.68 -2.88 5.89
N THR A 100 -7.83 -2.94 6.57
CA THR A 100 -8.58 -4.18 6.80
C THR A 100 -9.12 -4.75 5.49
N GLU A 101 -9.62 -3.91 4.59
CA GLU A 101 -10.08 -4.33 3.27
C GLU A 101 -8.94 -4.88 2.41
N ILE A 102 -7.79 -4.19 2.42
CA ILE A 102 -6.57 -4.67 1.74
C ILE A 102 -6.11 -5.99 2.36
N ASP A 103 -6.21 -6.16 3.68
CA ASP A 103 -5.80 -7.38 4.36
C ASP A 103 -6.68 -8.59 4.00
N ARG A 104 -8.00 -8.38 4.02
CA ARG A 104 -8.99 -9.40 3.66
C ARG A 104 -8.88 -9.82 2.19
N ASP A 105 -8.52 -8.86 1.33
CA ASP A 105 -8.42 -8.98 -0.13
C ASP A 105 -9.43 -9.97 -0.73
N PRO A 106 -10.75 -9.70 -0.57
CA PRO A 106 -11.81 -10.62 -0.98
C PRO A 106 -11.81 -10.91 -2.49
N THR A 107 -11.06 -10.12 -3.25
CA THR A 107 -10.98 -10.15 -4.71
C THR A 107 -9.65 -10.67 -5.22
N SER A 108 -8.70 -10.96 -4.33
CA SER A 108 -7.33 -11.36 -4.67
C SER A 108 -6.62 -10.37 -5.63
N ILE A 109 -6.94 -9.09 -5.55
CA ILE A 109 -6.34 -8.07 -6.44
C ILE A 109 -5.15 -7.37 -5.80
N PHE A 110 -5.03 -7.44 -4.47
CA PHE A 110 -3.93 -6.81 -3.74
C PHE A 110 -2.78 -7.80 -3.52
N TRP A 111 -3.07 -9.08 -3.30
CA TRP A 111 -2.05 -10.11 -3.00
C TRP A 111 -2.07 -11.32 -3.94
N GLY A 112 -2.83 -11.26 -5.03
CA GLY A 112 -2.98 -12.34 -6.01
C GLY A 112 -1.77 -12.56 -6.92
#